data_AF-A0A2U3R8Q5-F1
#
_entry.id   AF-A0A2U3R8Q5-F1
#
_cell.length_a   1.000
_cell.length_b   1.000
_cell.length_c   1.000
_cell.angle_alpha   90.00
_cell.angle_beta   90.00
_cell.angle_gamma   90.00
#
_symmetry.space_group_name_H-M   'P 1'
#
loop_
_entity.id
_entity.type
_entity.pdbx_description
1 polymer ?
#
loop_
_entity_poly.entity_id
_entity_poly.type
_entity_poly.pdbx_seq_one_letter_code
_entity_poly.pdbx_strand_id
1 'polypeptide(L)' 'MAGDRIIFQKSNKDLQIQNSEFETLTSVNKNEFVANTDTGKDVSFDQSKIQFKHGYATTVCNNL' A
#
# COMPACT_ATOMS: atom_id res chain seq x y z
N MET A 1 -9.78 -1.98 1.65
CA MET A 1 -9.95 -1.70 3.09
C MET A 1 -9.09 -2.68 3.89
N ALA A 2 -9.22 -2.77 5.22
CA ALA A 2 -8.41 -3.73 6.00
C ALA A 2 -8.56 -5.15 5.41
N GLY A 3 -7.44 -5.81 5.14
CA GLY A 3 -7.31 -7.02 4.34
C GLY A 3 -6.91 -6.79 2.87
N ASP A 4 -6.96 -5.56 2.35
CA ASP A 4 -6.56 -5.27 0.96
C ASP A 4 -5.06 -5.38 0.80
N ARG A 5 -4.67 -6.01 -0.31
CA ARG A 5 -3.30 -5.94 -0.80
C ARG A 5 -3.06 -4.62 -1.53
N ILE A 6 -1.99 -3.94 -1.20
CA ILE A 6 -1.53 -2.69 -1.82
C ILE A 6 -0.10 -2.84 -2.32
N ILE A 7 0.30 -1.92 -3.20
CA ILE A 7 1.66 -1.77 -3.69
C ILE A 7 2.06 -0.30 -3.56
N PHE A 8 3.19 -0.03 -2.91
CA PHE A 8 3.74 1.32 -2.88
C PHE A 8 4.38 1.69 -4.21
N GLN A 9 4.07 2.89 -4.70
CA GLN A 9 4.60 3.39 -5.98
C GLN A 9 6.02 3.96 -5.88
N LYS A 10 6.50 4.19 -4.66
CA LYS A 10 7.85 4.71 -4.38
C LYS A 10 8.41 4.04 -3.15
N SER A 11 9.71 3.78 -3.16
CA SER A 11 10.43 3.34 -1.97
C SER A 11 10.55 4.50 -0.98
N ASN A 12 10.48 4.20 0.31
CA ASN A 12 10.72 5.16 1.38
C ASN A 12 11.65 4.51 2.42
N LYS A 13 12.88 5.03 2.54
CA LYS A 13 13.91 4.44 3.40
C LYS A 13 13.57 4.58 4.89
N ASP A 14 13.01 5.71 5.30
CA ASP A 14 12.64 5.97 6.69
C ASP A 14 11.56 4.99 7.17
N LEU A 15 10.63 4.66 6.28
CA LEU A 15 9.56 3.69 6.54
C LEU A 15 9.92 2.25 6.17
N GLN A 16 11.15 1.99 5.67
CA GLN A 16 11.59 0.69 5.14
C GLN A 16 10.69 0.13 4.04
N ILE A 17 9.98 1.00 3.31
CA ILE A 17 9.10 0.65 2.21
C ILE A 17 9.91 0.43 0.94
N GLN A 18 9.63 -0.64 0.22
CA GLN A 18 10.15 -0.87 -1.13
C GLN A 18 9.07 -0.65 -2.19
N ASN A 19 9.43 0.01 -3.29
CA ASN A 19 8.55 0.08 -4.45
C ASN A 19 8.30 -1.33 -5.00
N SER A 20 7.07 -1.55 -5.45
CA SER A 20 6.64 -2.81 -6.08
C SER A 20 6.61 -4.03 -5.14
N GLU A 21 6.77 -3.81 -3.83
CA GLU A 21 6.48 -4.83 -2.82
C GLU A 21 4.98 -4.82 -2.47
N PHE A 22 4.43 -6.00 -2.23
CA PHE A 22 3.04 -6.15 -1.82
C PHE A 22 2.92 -6.12 -0.31
N GLU A 23 1.93 -5.39 0.17
CA GLU A 23 1.62 -5.29 1.58
C GLU A 23 0.13 -5.41 1.81
N THR A 24 -0.28 -5.75 3.02
CA THR A 24 -1.69 -5.91 3.38
C THR A 24 -2.10 -4.80 4.33
N LEU A 25 -3.05 -3.95 3.95
CA LEU A 25 -3.63 -2.97 4.86
C LEU A 25 -4.27 -3.68 6.04
N THR A 26 -3.82 -3.44 7.26
CA THR A 26 -4.39 -4.03 8.49
C THR A 26 -5.32 -3.05 9.19
N SER A 27 -5.08 -1.75 9.04
CA SER A 27 -5.91 -0.69 9.61
C SER A 27 -5.96 0.53 8.71
N VAL A 28 -7.13 1.17 8.65
CA VAL A 28 -7.39 2.36 7.84
C VAL A 28 -8.14 3.38 8.68
N ASN A 29 -7.44 4.43 9.11
CA ASN A 29 -8.01 5.58 9.81
C ASN A 29 -7.93 6.84 8.94
N LYS A 30 -8.62 7.91 9.34
CA LYS A 30 -8.67 9.17 8.58
C LYS A 30 -7.29 9.78 8.28
N ASN A 31 -6.33 9.60 9.18
CA ASN A 31 -5.02 10.25 9.12
C ASN A 31 -3.84 9.26 9.07
N GLU A 32 -4.10 7.98 9.29
CA GLU A 32 -3.05 6.97 9.40
C GLU A 32 -3.55 5.64 8.84
N PHE A 33 -2.73 5.03 8.02
CA PHE A 33 -2.93 3.70 7.45
C PHE A 33 -1.83 2.82 8.01
N VAL A 34 -2.18 1.57 8.32
CA VAL A 34 -1.22 0.57 8.76
C VAL A 34 -1.26 -0.56 7.74
N ALA A 35 -0.10 -0.90 7.19
CA ALA A 35 0.07 -2.04 6.31
C ALA A 35 1.08 -3.02 6.90
N ASN A 36 0.81 -4.31 6.76
CA ASN A 36 1.72 -5.38 7.13
C ASN A 36 2.46 -5.85 5.87
N THR A 37 3.79 -5.83 5.93
CA THR A 37 4.64 -6.38 4.88
C THR A 37 4.57 -7.90 4.89
N ASP A 38 4.89 -8.54 3.78
CA ASP A 38 4.96 -10.03 3.71
C ASP A 38 6.05 -10.60 4.66
N THR A 39 7.01 -9.75 5.07
CA THR A 39 8.01 -10.07 6.10
C THR A 39 7.48 -9.97 7.53
N GLY A 40 6.20 -9.64 7.72
CA GLY A 40 5.51 -9.57 9.00
C GLY A 40 5.75 -8.28 9.79
N LYS A 41 6.23 -7.20 9.15
CA LYS A 41 6.43 -5.89 9.78
C LYS A 41 5.25 -4.98 9.51
N ASP A 42 4.85 -4.21 10.52
CA ASP A 42 3.85 -3.16 10.34
C ASP A 42 4.50 -1.83 9.94
N VAL A 43 3.90 -1.18 8.96
CA VAL A 43 4.30 0.12 8.41
C VAL A 43 3.11 1.06 8.52
N SER A 44 3.26 2.09 9.34
CA SER A 44 2.29 3.19 9.44
C SER A 44 2.65 4.32 8.48
N PHE A 45 1.67 4.80 7.72
CA PHE A 45 1.87 5.87 6.76
C PHE A 45 0.64 6.76 6.58
N ASP A 46 0.89 7.98 6.10
CA ASP A 46 -0.16 8.94 5.72
C ASP A 46 -0.40 8.86 4.21
N GLN A 47 -1.63 8.55 3.81
CA GLN A 47 -2.06 8.49 2.40
C GLN A 47 -1.81 9.80 1.64
N SER A 48 -1.74 10.94 2.33
CA SER A 48 -1.46 12.26 1.72
C SER A 48 -0.01 12.41 1.32
N LYS A 49 0.90 11.66 1.97
CA LYS A 49 2.36 11.75 1.78
C LYS A 49 2.91 10.59 0.96
N ILE A 50 2.25 9.43 1.01
CA ILE A 50 2.71 8.19 0.39
C ILE A 50 1.70 7.76 -0.67
N GLN A 51 2.19 7.56 -1.89
CA GLN A 51 1.37 7.08 -3.01
C GLN A 51 1.41 5.55 -3.10
N PHE A 52 0.24 4.93 -3.14
CA PHE A 52 0.07 3.48 -3.30
C PHE A 52 -1.07 3.17 -4.27
N LYS A 53 -1.06 1.95 -4.81
CA LYS A 53 -2.17 1.39 -5.61
C LYS A 53 -2.73 0.17 -4.90
N HIS A 54 -4.02 -0.10 -5.10
CA HIS A 54 -4.57 -1.41 -4.75
C HIS A 54 -3.94 -2.48 -5.64
N GLY A 55 -3.42 -3.54 -5.03
CA GLY A 55 -2.74 -4.66 -5.70
C GLY A 55 -3.65 -5.49 -6.62
N TYR A 56 -4.95 -5.20 -6.63
CA TYR A 56 -5.94 -5.80 -7.52
C TYR A 56 -6.30 -4.93 -8.73
N ALA A 57 -5.63 -3.79 -8.96
CA ALA A 57 -5.93 -2.92 -10.09
C ALA A 57 -5.46 -3.54 -11.42
N THR A 58 -6.24 -4.47 -11.94
CA THR A 58 -6.34 -4.76 -13.37
C THR A 58 -6.97 -3.55 -14.03
N THR A 59 -6.19 -2.81 -14.82
CA THR A 59 -6.78 -1.97 -15.86
C THR A 59 -7.16 -2.90 -17.00
N VAL A 60 -8.41 -3.35 -17.03
CA VAL A 60 -9.02 -3.76 -18.30
C VAL A 60 -9.19 -2.49 -19.12
N CYS A 61 -8.24 -2.20 -20.02
CA CYS A 61 -8.51 -1.29 -21.13
C CYS A 61 -9.53 -1.97 -22.04
N ASN A 62 -10.82 -1.75 -21.79
CA ASN A 62 -11.85 -2.08 -22.76
C ASN A 62 -11.95 -0.89 -23.73
N ASN A 63 -11.04 -0.83 -24.70
CA ASN A 63 -11.22 0.05 -25.86
C ASN A 63 -12.39 -0.51 -26.68
N LEU A 64 -13.56 0.13 -26.54
CA LEU A 64 -14.71 0.00 -27.46
C LEU A 64 -14.35 0.56 -28.83
#